data_AF-A0A0G0MYH4-F1
#
_entry.id   AF-A0A0G0MYH4-F1
#
_cell.length_a   1.000
_cell.length_b   1.000
_cell.length_c   1.000
_cell.angle_alpha   90.00
_cell.angle_beta   90.00
_cell.angle_gamma   90.00
#
_symmetry.space_group_name_H-M   'P 1'
#
loop_
_entity.id
_entity.type
_entity.pdbx_description
1 polymer ?
#
loop_
_entity_poly.entity_id
_entity_poly.type
_entity_poly.pdbx_seq_one_letter_code
_entity_poly.pdbx_strand_id
1 'polypeptide(L)'
;MPLAQFIIYLVRRLILPNSPKTMEWYMLRLLNKDRKSHNLKTLFMQEDLREVARKHSQDMAKKDYFSHTNKLGKSPSDRLKQARITEAISGENLAKIGGYPLPTVRAEIGLMNSPGHRANILNEHYNCVGIGVVKSADKIYYYTQNFAKRELIFFKKIPKIVSNRKGVLLKGKSIRDIKQIIIEIEQANGVKQSQQIQIKNRLFRYNLYLKNTGIYKIRVHIKDQENYLLANAFEIQVKRPWWLF
;
A
#
# COMPACT_ATOMS: atom_id res chain seq x y z
N MET A 1 -39.40 -1.55 13.12
CA MET A 1 -38.54 -0.88 12.12
C MET A 1 -39.18 -1.04 10.74
N PRO A 2 -39.36 0.02 9.95
CA PRO A 2 -39.95 -0.10 8.62
C PRO A 2 -39.05 -0.93 7.69
N LEU A 3 -39.66 -1.81 6.91
CA LEU A 3 -39.01 -2.80 6.03
C LEU A 3 -37.95 -2.19 5.10
N ALA A 4 -38.14 -0.94 4.65
CA ALA A 4 -37.19 -0.20 3.84
C ALA A 4 -35.86 0.13 4.56
N GLN A 5 -35.91 0.48 5.85
CA GLN A 5 -34.70 0.67 6.67
C GLN A 5 -33.99 -0.66 6.94
N PHE A 6 -34.73 -1.77 7.05
CA PHE A 6 -34.17 -3.10 7.24
C PHE A 6 -33.46 -3.63 5.97
N ILE A 7 -34.04 -3.38 4.79
CA ILE A 7 -33.42 -3.72 3.49
C ILE A 7 -32.20 -2.84 3.21
N ILE A 8 -32.27 -1.51 3.45
CA ILE A 8 -31.09 -0.63 3.36
C ILE A 8 -29.99 -1.05 4.33
N TYR A 9 -30.36 -1.46 5.56
CA TYR A 9 -29.44 -1.99 6.55
C TYR A 9 -28.76 -3.30 6.10
N LEU A 10 -29.52 -4.25 5.54
CA LEU A 10 -29.00 -5.52 5.00
C LEU A 10 -28.11 -5.32 3.76
N VAL A 11 -28.54 -4.48 2.81
CA VAL A 11 -27.77 -4.17 1.60
C VAL A 11 -26.48 -3.43 1.94
N ARG A 12 -26.51 -2.51 2.93
CA ARG A 12 -25.28 -1.88 3.45
C ARG A 12 -24.37 -2.92 4.11
N ARG A 13 -24.88 -3.87 4.90
CA ARG A 13 -24.07 -4.93 5.53
C ARG A 13 -23.40 -5.89 4.52
N LEU A 14 -24.04 -6.15 3.39
CA LEU A 14 -23.52 -6.99 2.31
C LEU A 14 -22.46 -6.29 1.45
N ILE A 15 -22.45 -4.94 1.41
CA ILE A 15 -21.52 -4.14 0.58
C ILE A 15 -20.42 -3.46 1.42
N LEU A 16 -20.55 -3.44 2.75
CA LEU A 16 -19.51 -2.92 3.63
C LEU A 16 -18.27 -3.84 3.66
N PRO A 17 -17.06 -3.26 3.77
CA PRO A 17 -15.83 -4.02 3.81
C PRO A 17 -15.75 -4.86 5.09
N ASN A 18 -16.08 -6.15 4.99
CA ASN A 18 -16.13 -7.06 6.13
C ASN A 18 -14.81 -7.81 6.39
N SER A 19 -13.78 -7.58 5.57
CA SER A 19 -12.43 -8.17 5.72
C SER A 19 -11.39 -7.08 5.98
N PRO A 20 -10.29 -7.37 6.70
CA PRO A 20 -9.22 -6.37 6.89
C PRO A 20 -8.70 -5.79 5.57
N LYS A 21 -8.54 -6.62 4.54
CA LYS A 21 -8.10 -6.17 3.20
C LYS A 21 -9.06 -5.17 2.54
N THR A 22 -10.37 -5.38 2.67
CA THR A 22 -11.36 -4.44 2.13
C THR A 22 -11.45 -3.18 2.99
N MET A 23 -11.21 -3.29 4.30
CA MET A 23 -11.17 -2.14 5.22
C MET A 23 -10.00 -1.19 4.93
N GLU A 24 -8.84 -1.68 4.52
CA GLU A 24 -7.70 -0.84 4.12
C GLU A 24 -8.02 0.09 2.93
N TRP A 25 -8.69 -0.46 1.91
CA TRP A 25 -9.13 0.34 0.76
C TRP A 25 -10.24 1.31 1.11
N TYR A 26 -11.14 0.91 2.02
CA TYR A 26 -12.17 1.81 2.49
C TYR A 26 -11.59 2.96 3.32
N MET A 27 -10.60 2.66 4.17
CA MET A 27 -9.85 3.68 4.89
C MET A 27 -9.18 4.67 3.94
N LEU A 28 -8.50 4.18 2.89
CA LEU A 28 -7.93 5.04 1.84
C LEU A 28 -8.99 5.95 1.20
N ARG A 29 -10.20 5.42 0.94
CA ARG A 29 -11.29 6.19 0.35
C ARG A 29 -11.75 7.32 1.28
N LEU A 30 -11.85 7.07 2.58
CA LEU A 30 -12.23 8.09 3.56
C LEU A 30 -11.14 9.15 3.70
N LEU A 31 -9.88 8.73 3.89
CA LEU A 31 -8.71 9.61 3.90
C LEU A 31 -8.63 10.50 2.67
N ASN A 32 -8.81 9.94 1.47
CA ASN A 32 -8.80 10.72 0.24
C ASN A 32 -10.04 11.61 0.06
N LYS A 33 -11.17 11.29 0.70
CA LYS A 33 -12.32 12.20 0.77
C LYS A 33 -11.99 13.40 1.64
N ASP A 34 -11.34 13.18 2.78
CA ASP A 34 -10.91 14.24 3.69
C ASP A 34 -9.84 15.13 3.05
N ARG A 35 -8.87 14.56 2.34
CA ARG A 35 -7.90 15.34 1.57
C ARG A 35 -8.58 16.20 0.48
N LYS A 36 -9.52 15.63 -0.26
CA LYS A 36 -10.26 16.36 -1.29
C LYS A 36 -11.10 17.51 -0.73
N SER A 37 -11.75 17.34 0.42
CA SER A 37 -12.50 18.43 1.06
C SER A 37 -11.62 19.59 1.53
N HIS A 38 -10.31 19.37 1.62
CA HIS A 38 -9.30 20.38 1.92
C HIS A 38 -8.47 20.77 0.69
N ASN A 39 -8.97 20.52 -0.54
CA ASN A 39 -8.31 20.85 -1.81
C ASN A 39 -6.93 20.20 -2.03
N LEU A 40 -6.66 19.07 -1.35
CA LEU A 40 -5.41 18.34 -1.48
C LEU A 40 -5.50 17.20 -2.50
N LYS A 41 -4.36 16.89 -3.13
CA LYS A 41 -4.23 15.71 -4.02
C LYS A 41 -4.42 14.42 -3.23
N THR A 42 -5.06 13.44 -3.85
CA THR A 42 -5.23 12.11 -3.26
C THR A 42 -3.90 11.36 -3.14
N LEU A 43 -3.78 10.54 -2.09
CA LEU A 43 -2.66 9.61 -1.92
C LEU A 43 -2.90 8.31 -2.68
N PHE A 44 -1.81 7.73 -3.19
CA PHE A 44 -1.80 6.42 -3.83
C PHE A 44 -1.38 5.33 -2.85
N MET A 45 -2.14 4.23 -2.80
CA MET A 45 -1.76 3.06 -2.01
C MET A 45 -0.49 2.42 -2.60
N GLN A 46 0.54 2.22 -1.79
CA GLN A 46 1.73 1.44 -2.16
C GLN A 46 1.77 0.12 -1.39
N GLU A 47 2.05 -0.98 -2.09
CA GLU A 47 1.95 -2.34 -1.52
C GLU A 47 3.01 -2.60 -0.45
N ASP A 48 4.23 -2.13 -0.67
CA ASP A 48 5.35 -2.28 0.25
C ASP A 48 5.11 -1.52 1.56
N LEU A 49 4.65 -0.26 1.51
CA LEU A 49 4.23 0.49 2.68
C LEU A 49 3.08 -0.22 3.40
N ARG A 50 2.11 -0.76 2.65
CA ARG A 50 0.98 -1.51 3.19
C ARG A 50 1.42 -2.77 3.90
N GLU A 51 2.40 -3.50 3.37
CA GLU A 51 2.96 -4.69 4.02
C GLU A 51 3.59 -4.32 5.37
N VAL A 52 4.36 -3.24 5.43
CA VAL A 52 4.95 -2.74 6.69
C VAL A 52 3.86 -2.34 7.69
N ALA A 53 2.86 -1.57 7.25
CA ALA A 53 1.75 -1.15 8.09
C ALA A 53 0.95 -2.35 8.64
N ARG A 54 0.68 -3.36 7.80
CA ARG A 54 0.01 -4.59 8.24
C ARG A 54 0.81 -5.34 9.28
N LYS A 55 2.13 -5.49 9.07
CA LYS A 55 3.01 -6.15 10.04
C LYS A 55 3.01 -5.43 11.38
N HIS A 56 2.99 -4.10 11.39
CA HIS A 56 2.90 -3.34 12.63
C HIS A 56 1.56 -3.52 13.34
N SER A 57 0.44 -3.42 12.60
CA SER A 57 -0.90 -3.73 13.16
C SER A 57 -0.99 -5.18 13.68
N GLN A 58 -0.33 -6.13 13.03
CA GLN A 58 -0.27 -7.53 13.49
C GLN A 58 0.56 -7.67 14.77
N ASP A 59 1.69 -6.97 14.86
CA ASP A 59 2.56 -6.98 16.03
C ASP A 59 1.84 -6.40 17.25
N MET A 60 1.18 -5.25 17.09
CA MET A 60 0.32 -4.63 18.12
C MET A 60 -0.79 -5.56 18.60
N ALA A 61 -1.52 -6.18 17.65
CA ALA A 61 -2.62 -7.08 17.98
C ALA A 61 -2.14 -8.36 18.69
N LYS A 62 -1.01 -8.95 18.27
CA LYS A 62 -0.50 -10.21 18.84
C LYS A 62 0.15 -10.03 20.20
N LYS A 63 0.78 -8.88 20.45
CA LYS A 63 1.52 -8.61 21.68
C LYS A 63 0.78 -7.69 22.64
N ASP A 64 -0.50 -7.44 22.36
CA ASP A 64 -1.40 -6.55 23.11
C ASP A 64 -0.75 -5.24 23.56
N TYR A 65 -0.43 -4.40 22.57
CA TYR A 65 0.03 -3.04 22.83
C TYR A 65 -0.44 -2.09 21.73
N PHE A 66 -0.31 -0.79 21.97
CA PHE A 66 -0.66 0.24 20.99
C PHE A 66 0.36 1.39 21.06
N SER A 67 1.32 1.39 20.14
CA SER A 67 2.42 2.37 20.11
C SER A 67 3.06 2.45 18.72
N HIS A 68 3.62 3.64 18.41
CA HIS A 68 4.45 3.84 17.21
C HIS A 68 5.75 3.05 17.27
N THR A 69 6.33 2.87 18.46
CA THR A 69 7.53 2.06 18.67
C THR A 69 7.13 0.67 19.10
N ASN A 70 7.61 -0.36 18.41
CA ASN A 70 7.28 -1.73 18.77
C ASN A 70 8.06 -2.20 20.02
N LYS A 71 7.69 -3.37 20.57
CA LYS A 71 8.36 -3.93 21.77
C LYS A 71 9.84 -4.31 21.57
N LEU A 72 10.36 -4.24 20.34
CA LEU A 72 11.78 -4.39 20.04
C LEU A 72 12.51 -3.04 19.91
N GLY A 73 11.86 -1.93 20.29
CA GLY A 73 12.42 -0.58 20.20
C GLY A 73 12.44 0.01 18.78
N LYS A 74 11.84 -0.66 17.78
CA LYS A 74 11.87 -0.16 16.40
C LYS A 74 10.80 0.89 16.17
N SER A 75 11.22 2.09 15.77
CA SER A 75 10.38 3.19 15.33
C SER A 75 9.71 2.90 13.97
N PRO A 76 8.75 3.74 13.51
CA PRO A 76 8.21 3.64 12.15
C PRO A 76 9.30 3.69 11.08
N SER A 77 10.28 4.58 11.23
CA SER A 77 11.40 4.73 10.31
C SER A 77 12.30 3.49 10.28
N ASP A 78 12.55 2.85 11.41
CA ASP A 78 13.33 1.60 11.46
C ASP A 78 12.61 0.46 10.73
N ARG A 79 11.29 0.38 10.85
CA ARG A 79 10.47 -0.62 10.14
C ARG A 79 10.49 -0.40 8.63
N LEU A 80 10.41 0.87 8.18
CA LEU A 80 10.54 1.22 6.76
C LEU A 80 11.94 0.89 6.23
N LYS A 81 13.00 1.28 6.96
CA LYS A 81 14.39 0.97 6.61
C LYS A 81 14.64 -0.54 6.51
N GLN A 82 14.11 -1.33 7.45
CA GLN A 82 14.21 -2.80 7.40
C GLN A 82 13.51 -3.38 6.17
N ALA A 83 12.44 -2.75 5.69
CA ALA A 83 11.76 -3.12 4.46
C ALA A 83 12.47 -2.60 3.18
N ARG A 84 13.64 -1.96 3.32
CA ARG A 84 14.38 -1.27 2.25
C ARG A 84 13.56 -0.13 1.62
N ILE A 85 12.77 0.55 2.45
CA ILE A 85 12.01 1.74 2.10
C ILE A 85 12.68 2.92 2.78
N THR A 86 13.40 3.73 2.01
CA THR A 86 14.16 4.88 2.51
C THR A 86 13.60 6.16 1.89
N GLU A 87 12.69 6.80 2.60
CA GLU A 87 12.01 8.02 2.15
C GLU A 87 12.45 9.19 3.02
N ALA A 88 12.71 10.35 2.41
CA ALA A 88 13.10 11.55 3.15
C ALA A 88 11.94 12.16 3.97
N ILE A 89 10.70 11.94 3.53
CA ILE A 89 9.49 12.46 4.18
C ILE A 89 8.52 11.31 4.39
N SER A 90 8.27 10.96 5.66
CA SER A 90 7.34 9.90 6.06
C SER A 90 6.66 10.19 7.38
N GLY A 91 5.47 9.63 7.60
CA GLY A 91 4.73 9.74 8.86
C GLY A 91 3.91 8.48 9.14
N GLU A 92 3.45 8.32 10.38
CA GLU A 92 2.60 7.20 10.78
C GLU A 92 1.41 7.70 11.61
N ASN A 93 0.22 7.18 11.31
CA ASN A 93 -0.95 7.26 12.19
C ASN A 93 -1.37 5.86 12.64
N LEU A 94 -1.87 5.76 13.87
CA LEU A 94 -2.40 4.52 14.43
C LEU A 94 -3.83 4.72 14.93
N ALA A 95 -4.67 3.69 14.81
CA ALA A 95 -5.96 3.64 15.49
C ALA A 95 -6.26 2.23 16.04
N LYS A 96 -6.85 2.15 17.24
CA LYS A 96 -7.35 0.93 17.87
C LYS A 96 -8.83 1.10 18.17
N ILE A 97 -9.70 0.34 17.50
CA ILE A 97 -11.16 0.52 17.56
C ILE A 97 -11.85 -0.83 17.81
N GLY A 98 -12.76 -0.88 18.78
CA GLY A 98 -13.61 -2.05 19.06
C GLY A 98 -15.05 -1.61 19.38
N GLY A 99 -16.02 -2.52 19.26
CA GLY A 99 -17.41 -2.26 19.68
C GLY A 99 -18.27 -1.43 18.73
N TYR A 100 -17.76 -1.02 17.57
CA TYR A 100 -18.52 -0.23 16.60
C TYR A 100 -18.98 -1.05 15.38
N PRO A 101 -20.18 -0.79 14.84
CA PRO A 101 -20.66 -1.46 13.63
C PRO A 101 -19.87 -1.07 12.37
N LEU A 102 -19.30 0.14 12.35
CA LEU A 102 -18.49 0.69 11.25
C LEU A 102 -17.10 1.10 11.77
N PRO A 103 -16.22 0.13 12.10
CA PRO A 103 -14.95 0.42 12.78
C PRO A 103 -14.03 1.34 11.97
N THR A 104 -13.98 1.19 10.64
CA THR A 104 -13.15 2.03 9.78
C THR A 104 -13.61 3.48 9.73
N VAL A 105 -14.93 3.74 9.71
CA VAL A 105 -15.45 5.12 9.76
C VAL A 105 -15.11 5.75 11.09
N ARG A 106 -15.27 4.99 12.19
CA ARG A 106 -14.96 5.48 13.53
C ARG A 106 -13.47 5.76 13.70
N ALA A 107 -12.60 4.91 13.15
CA ALA A 107 -11.15 5.12 13.13
C ALA A 107 -10.80 6.43 12.41
N GLU A 108 -11.33 6.66 11.19
CA GLU A 108 -10.99 7.87 10.44
C GLU A 108 -11.47 9.15 11.14
N ILE A 109 -12.70 9.15 11.70
CA ILE A 109 -13.19 10.28 12.50
C ILE A 109 -12.25 10.56 13.67
N GLY A 110 -11.82 9.51 14.38
CA GLY A 110 -10.89 9.65 15.51
C GLY A 110 -9.54 10.23 15.09
N LEU A 111 -9.00 9.79 13.94
CA LEU A 111 -7.76 10.34 13.38
C LEU A 111 -7.92 11.81 12.99
N MET A 112 -9.01 12.19 12.32
CA MET A 112 -9.26 13.57 11.90
C MET A 112 -9.57 14.54 13.05
N ASN A 113 -10.02 14.03 14.19
CA ASN A 113 -10.26 14.82 15.41
C ASN A 113 -9.01 14.97 16.30
N SER A 114 -7.92 14.26 15.99
CA SER A 114 -6.65 14.38 16.70
C SER A 114 -5.70 15.29 15.91
N PRO A 115 -5.22 16.42 16.47
CA PRO A 115 -4.39 17.37 15.72
C PRO A 115 -3.16 16.76 15.06
N GLY A 116 -2.41 15.91 15.78
CA GLY A 116 -1.22 15.25 15.24
C GLY A 116 -1.54 14.27 14.09
N HIS A 117 -2.57 13.44 14.25
CA HIS A 117 -2.97 12.50 13.21
C HIS A 117 -3.57 13.20 11.98
N ARG A 118 -4.38 14.23 12.21
CA ARG A 118 -4.96 15.08 11.16
C ARG A 118 -3.86 15.77 10.35
N ALA A 119 -2.81 16.28 11.01
CA ALA A 119 -1.68 16.89 10.33
C ALA A 119 -1.03 15.92 9.33
N ASN A 120 -0.88 14.63 9.68
CA ASN A 120 -0.39 13.63 8.73
C ASN A 120 -1.35 13.41 7.55
N ILE A 121 -2.66 13.27 7.79
CA ILE A 121 -3.66 13.05 6.73
C ILE A 121 -3.69 14.22 5.75
N LEU A 122 -3.56 15.45 6.24
CA LEU A 122 -3.64 16.68 5.45
C LEU A 122 -2.27 17.23 5.01
N ASN A 123 -1.17 16.52 5.26
CA ASN A 123 0.14 16.96 4.82
C ASN A 123 0.22 16.90 3.27
N GLU A 124 0.50 18.04 2.64
CA GLU A 124 0.55 18.19 1.19
C GLU A 124 1.78 17.55 0.54
N HIS A 125 2.84 17.31 1.33
CA HIS A 125 4.08 16.73 0.84
C HIS A 125 3.94 15.23 0.56
N TYR A 126 2.98 14.54 1.19
CA TYR A 126 2.74 13.12 0.90
C TYR A 126 2.02 12.92 -0.42
N ASN A 127 2.40 11.86 -1.13
CA ASN A 127 1.68 11.40 -2.33
C ASN A 127 1.39 9.89 -2.32
N CYS A 128 1.87 9.15 -1.33
CA CYS A 128 1.52 7.76 -1.14
C CYS A 128 1.27 7.41 0.33
N VAL A 129 0.57 6.30 0.52
CA VAL A 129 0.27 5.74 1.84
C VAL A 129 0.24 4.21 1.76
N GLY A 130 0.63 3.54 2.84
CA GLY A 130 0.36 2.13 3.09
C GLY A 130 -0.59 1.99 4.27
N ILE A 131 -1.72 1.33 4.10
CA ILE A 131 -2.70 1.15 5.18
C ILE A 131 -2.80 -0.33 5.52
N GLY A 132 -2.51 -0.67 6.78
CA GLY A 132 -2.62 -2.02 7.30
C GLY A 132 -3.71 -2.14 8.34
N VAL A 133 -4.62 -3.11 8.15
CA VAL A 133 -5.69 -3.41 9.11
C VAL A 133 -5.57 -4.84 9.61
N VAL A 134 -5.72 -5.03 10.91
CA VAL A 134 -5.78 -6.34 11.57
C VAL A 134 -6.94 -6.35 12.53
N LYS A 135 -7.68 -7.46 12.55
CA LYS A 135 -8.74 -7.72 13.52
C LYS A 135 -8.23 -8.77 14.52
N SER A 136 -8.23 -8.46 15.81
CA SER A 136 -7.94 -9.42 16.87
C SER A 136 -9.11 -10.39 17.10
N ALA A 137 -8.88 -11.43 17.90
CA ALA A 137 -9.91 -12.38 18.32
C ALA A 137 -11.09 -11.66 19.01
N ASP A 138 -10.81 -10.67 19.84
CA ASP A 138 -11.79 -9.86 20.58
C ASP A 138 -12.49 -8.80 19.72
N LYS A 139 -12.39 -8.92 18.39
CA LYS A 139 -12.98 -8.00 17.41
C LYS A 139 -12.49 -6.55 17.57
N ILE A 140 -11.28 -6.36 18.08
CA ILE A 140 -10.58 -5.08 18.09
C ILE A 140 -9.81 -4.93 16.78
N TYR A 141 -9.96 -3.79 16.13
CA TYR A 141 -9.30 -3.46 14.88
C TYR A 141 -8.13 -2.53 15.12
N TYR A 142 -6.97 -2.92 14.62
CA TYR A 142 -5.73 -2.16 14.62
C TYR A 142 -5.47 -1.63 13.22
N TYR A 143 -5.38 -0.31 13.09
CA TYR A 143 -5.09 0.41 11.86
C TYR A 143 -3.72 1.06 11.99
N THR A 144 -2.93 0.95 10.92
CA THR A 144 -1.67 1.69 10.74
C THR A 144 -1.72 2.37 9.37
N GLN A 145 -1.47 3.67 9.29
CA GLN A 145 -1.31 4.43 8.04
C GLN A 145 0.15 4.92 7.96
N ASN A 146 0.93 4.39 7.03
CA ASN A 146 2.30 4.85 6.77
C ASN A 146 2.32 5.75 5.55
N PHE A 147 2.56 7.03 5.76
CA PHE A 147 2.61 8.06 4.73
C PHE A 147 4.02 8.23 4.18
N ALA A 148 4.13 8.58 2.90
CA ALA A 148 5.41 8.92 2.30
C ALA A 148 5.27 9.85 1.09
N LYS A 149 6.41 10.43 0.69
CA LYS A 149 6.61 11.13 -0.58
C LYS A 149 7.55 10.32 -1.46
N ARG A 150 7.09 9.97 -2.67
CA ARG A 150 7.89 9.25 -3.69
C ARG A 150 7.79 9.89 -5.06
N GLU A 151 8.83 9.73 -5.86
CA GLU A 151 8.74 9.97 -7.31
C GLU A 151 8.06 8.75 -7.97
N LEU A 152 6.73 8.70 -7.98
CA LEU A 152 6.00 7.51 -8.46
C LEU A 152 6.05 7.36 -9.99
N ILE A 153 5.98 6.10 -10.43
CA ILE A 153 5.60 5.69 -11.78
C ILE A 153 4.14 5.21 -11.76
N PHE A 154 3.29 5.84 -12.57
CA PHE A 154 1.91 5.41 -12.73
C PHE A 154 1.81 4.30 -13.75
N PHE A 155 1.46 3.10 -13.31
CA PHE A 155 1.22 1.96 -14.19
C PHE A 155 -0.23 1.92 -14.66
N LYS A 156 -0.45 1.63 -15.95
CA LYS A 156 -1.82 1.51 -16.49
C LYS A 156 -2.57 0.31 -15.91
N LYS A 157 -1.89 -0.84 -15.82
CA LYS A 157 -2.40 -2.08 -15.21
C LYS A 157 -1.21 -2.97 -14.85
N ILE A 158 -1.21 -3.48 -13.62
CA ILE A 158 -0.25 -4.49 -13.18
C ILE A 158 -1.05 -5.77 -12.92
N PRO A 159 -0.81 -6.87 -13.66
CA PRO A 159 -1.46 -8.13 -13.36
C PRO A 159 -0.90 -8.72 -12.08
N LYS A 160 -1.78 -9.21 -11.20
CA LYS A 160 -1.36 -9.86 -9.94
C LYS A 160 -0.99 -11.33 -10.13
N ILE A 161 -1.60 -11.98 -11.12
CA ILE A 161 -1.37 -13.39 -11.44
C ILE A 161 -1.11 -13.49 -12.94
N VAL A 162 -0.04 -14.19 -13.31
CA VAL A 162 0.36 -14.38 -14.71
C VAL A 162 0.79 -15.83 -14.96
N SER A 163 0.75 -16.24 -16.22
CA SER A 163 1.29 -17.54 -16.64
C SER A 163 2.80 -17.44 -16.83
N ASN A 164 3.54 -18.49 -16.45
CA ASN A 164 4.98 -18.59 -16.67
C ASN A 164 5.40 -18.72 -18.16
N ARG A 165 4.43 -18.80 -19.08
CA ARG A 165 4.67 -18.85 -20.54
C ARG A 165 4.44 -17.51 -21.26
N LYS A 166 3.91 -16.49 -20.58
CA LYS A 166 3.55 -15.21 -21.20
C LYS A 166 4.37 -14.08 -20.61
N GLY A 167 4.86 -13.20 -21.50
CA GLY A 167 5.43 -11.91 -21.08
C GLY A 167 4.35 -11.00 -20.50
N VAL A 168 4.76 -10.13 -19.58
CA VAL A 168 3.93 -9.10 -18.96
C VAL A 168 4.38 -7.75 -19.48
N LEU A 169 3.55 -7.12 -20.31
CA LEU A 169 3.83 -5.78 -20.79
C LEU A 169 3.50 -4.74 -19.71
N LEU A 170 4.54 -4.22 -19.07
CA LEU A 170 4.46 -3.09 -18.17
C LEU A 170 4.44 -1.81 -18.99
N LYS A 171 3.42 -0.97 -18.75
CA LYS A 171 3.29 0.38 -19.30
C LYS A 171 3.12 1.35 -18.15
N GLY A 172 3.93 2.38 -18.10
CA GLY A 172 3.73 3.44 -17.11
C GLY A 172 4.21 4.81 -17.54
N LYS A 173 3.85 5.79 -16.70
CA LYS A 173 4.13 7.21 -16.88
C LYS A 173 4.75 7.79 -15.60
N SER A 174 5.88 8.48 -15.70
CA SER A 174 6.51 9.16 -14.57
C SER A 174 5.84 10.50 -14.24
N ILE A 175 5.89 10.91 -12.96
CA ILE A 175 5.37 12.20 -12.49
C ILE A 175 6.10 13.37 -13.15
N ARG A 176 7.42 13.26 -13.35
CA ARG A 176 8.27 14.26 -14.01
C ARG A 176 9.12 13.66 -15.12
N ASP A 177 9.82 14.50 -15.86
CA ASP A 177 10.78 14.05 -16.86
C ASP A 177 11.98 13.39 -16.19
N ILE A 178 12.18 12.12 -16.54
CA ILE A 178 13.30 11.29 -16.10
C ILE A 178 13.78 10.51 -17.32
N LYS A 179 15.09 10.24 -17.38
CA LYS A 179 15.70 9.56 -18.53
C LYS A 179 15.65 8.05 -18.39
N GLN A 180 15.70 7.54 -17.15
CA GLN A 180 15.97 6.14 -16.91
C GLN A 180 15.31 5.63 -15.63
N ILE A 181 14.87 4.36 -15.68
CA ILE A 181 14.49 3.56 -14.52
C ILE A 181 15.30 2.26 -14.48
N ILE A 182 15.37 1.67 -13.30
CA ILE A 182 15.77 0.29 -13.09
C ILE A 182 14.56 -0.50 -12.61
N ILE A 183 14.33 -1.65 -13.22
CA ILE A 183 13.40 -2.64 -12.68
C ILE A 183 14.22 -3.77 -12.07
N GLU A 184 14.10 -3.92 -10.76
CA GLU A 184 14.64 -5.05 -10.00
C GLU A 184 13.55 -6.10 -9.80
N ILE A 185 13.93 -7.36 -9.99
CA ILE A 185 13.07 -8.53 -9.88
C ILE A 185 13.73 -9.47 -8.87
N GLU A 186 13.04 -9.77 -7.78
CA GLU A 186 13.52 -10.64 -6.72
C GLU A 186 12.53 -11.81 -6.54
N GLN A 187 13.03 -13.03 -6.64
CA GLN A 187 12.25 -14.25 -6.34
C GLN A 187 12.51 -14.72 -4.91
N ALA A 188 11.58 -15.50 -4.34
CA ALA A 188 11.68 -16.01 -2.96
C ALA A 188 12.96 -16.80 -2.64
N ASN A 189 13.59 -17.43 -3.64
CA ASN A 189 14.87 -18.14 -3.51
C ASN A 189 16.09 -17.20 -3.57
N GLY A 190 15.88 -15.88 -3.58
CA GLY A 190 16.95 -14.87 -3.59
C GLY A 190 17.48 -14.52 -4.98
N VAL A 191 16.98 -15.14 -6.06
CA VAL A 191 17.39 -14.76 -7.42
C VAL A 191 16.98 -13.33 -7.70
N LYS A 192 17.98 -12.49 -7.99
CA LYS A 192 17.80 -11.07 -8.33
C LYS A 192 18.24 -10.80 -9.76
N GLN A 193 17.41 -10.07 -10.48
CA GLN A 193 17.70 -9.57 -11.82
C GLN A 193 17.37 -8.08 -11.85
N SER A 194 18.16 -7.30 -12.58
CA SER A 194 17.94 -5.87 -12.75
C SER A 194 18.02 -5.49 -14.22
N GLN A 195 17.05 -4.71 -14.70
CA GLN A 195 17.05 -4.21 -16.07
C GLN A 195 16.96 -2.68 -16.08
N GLN A 196 17.90 -2.05 -16.79
CA GLN A 196 17.83 -0.63 -17.10
C GLN A 196 16.89 -0.38 -18.28
N ILE A 197 16.01 0.61 -18.14
CA ILE A 197 15.00 0.96 -19.14
C ILE A 197 15.02 2.47 -19.35
N GLN A 198 15.11 2.87 -20.61
CA GLN A 198 15.03 4.28 -21.02
C GLN A 198 13.57 4.75 -21.04
N ILE A 199 13.35 5.97 -20.58
CA ILE A 199 12.06 6.64 -20.57
C ILE A 199 12.07 7.74 -21.62
N LYS A 200 11.02 7.79 -22.46
CA LYS A 200 10.83 8.82 -23.48
C LYS A 200 9.50 9.50 -23.25
N ASN A 201 9.49 10.83 -23.20
CA ASN A 201 8.29 11.64 -22.95
C ASN A 201 7.53 11.16 -21.71
N ARG A 202 8.27 10.84 -20.63
CA ARG A 202 7.75 10.31 -19.35
C ARG A 202 7.12 8.92 -19.45
N LEU A 203 7.12 8.30 -20.62
CA LEU A 203 6.49 7.02 -20.86
C LEU A 203 7.55 5.92 -21.00
N PHE A 204 7.20 4.72 -20.54
CA PHE A 204 7.98 3.53 -20.82
C PHE A 204 7.09 2.33 -21.10
N ARG A 205 7.70 1.36 -21.81
CA ARG A 205 7.12 0.05 -22.11
C ARG A 205 8.21 -0.98 -21.87
N TYR A 206 7.88 -2.02 -21.13
CA TYR A 206 8.82 -3.10 -20.83
C TYR A 206 8.11 -4.45 -20.79
N ASN A 207 8.58 -5.41 -21.59
CA ASN A 207 8.09 -6.77 -21.56
C ASN A 207 8.89 -7.56 -20.53
N LEU A 208 8.24 -7.87 -19.41
CA LEU A 208 8.80 -8.66 -18.33
C LEU A 208 8.51 -10.15 -18.55
N TYR A 209 9.53 -11.00 -18.50
CA TYR A 209 9.40 -12.45 -18.65
C TYR A 209 9.78 -13.16 -17.35
N LEU A 210 8.81 -13.83 -16.72
CA LEU A 210 9.00 -14.56 -15.47
C LEU A 210 8.82 -16.07 -15.71
N LYS A 211 9.93 -16.81 -15.80
CA LYS A 211 9.95 -18.21 -16.27
C LYS A 211 9.50 -19.24 -15.22
N ASN A 212 9.83 -19.02 -13.95
CA ASN A 212 9.55 -19.98 -12.89
C ASN A 212 8.24 -19.64 -12.19
N THR A 213 7.57 -20.64 -11.64
CA THR A 213 6.41 -20.39 -10.76
C THR A 213 6.86 -19.85 -9.42
N GLY A 214 6.01 -19.04 -8.80
CA GLY A 214 6.27 -18.46 -7.48
C GLY A 214 5.83 -17.00 -7.39
N ILE A 215 6.25 -16.34 -6.33
CA ILE A 215 6.00 -14.91 -6.12
C ILE A 215 7.28 -14.16 -6.48
N TYR A 216 7.12 -13.14 -7.31
CA TYR A 216 8.17 -12.20 -7.67
C TYR A 216 7.87 -10.84 -7.06
N LYS A 217 8.85 -10.29 -6.34
CA LYS A 217 8.86 -8.90 -5.89
C LYS A 217 9.50 -8.06 -6.97
N ILE A 218 8.79 -7.05 -7.43
CA ILE A 218 9.25 -6.13 -8.46
C ILE A 218 9.40 -4.77 -7.82
N ARG A 219 10.59 -4.18 -7.93
CA ARG A 219 10.86 -2.81 -7.51
C ARG A 219 11.27 -1.99 -8.71
N VAL A 220 10.70 -0.80 -8.81
CA VAL A 220 11.01 0.15 -9.86
C VAL A 220 11.70 1.33 -9.21
N HIS A 221 12.94 1.58 -9.62
CA HIS A 221 13.76 2.66 -9.15
C HIS A 221 13.90 3.70 -10.24
N ILE A 222 13.79 4.98 -9.88
CA ILE A 222 14.10 6.09 -10.77
C ILE A 222 15.56 6.47 -10.55
N LYS A 223 16.29 6.66 -11.65
CA LYS A 223 17.60 7.28 -11.58
C LYS A 223 17.43 8.78 -11.43
N ASP A 224 17.91 9.32 -10.33
CA ASP A 224 17.94 10.76 -10.07
C ASP A 224 19.37 11.19 -9.76
N GLN A 225 19.98 11.86 -10.74
CA GLN A 225 21.41 12.18 -10.73
C GLN A 225 22.26 10.90 -10.50
N GLU A 226 22.87 10.77 -9.32
CA GLU A 226 23.70 9.63 -8.92
C GLU A 226 22.94 8.58 -8.09
N ASN A 227 21.73 8.90 -7.63
CA ASN A 227 20.95 8.05 -6.73
C ASN A 227 19.86 7.26 -7.45
N TYR A 228 19.48 6.13 -6.86
CA TYR A 228 18.34 5.33 -7.29
C TYR A 228 17.24 5.38 -6.23
N LEU A 229 16.15 6.08 -6.54
CA LEU A 229 15.04 6.28 -5.63
C LEU A 229 13.93 5.26 -5.91
N LEU A 230 13.43 4.60 -4.87
CA LEU A 230 12.33 3.64 -5.01
C LEU A 230 11.04 4.38 -5.41
N ALA A 231 10.56 4.14 -6.63
CA ALA A 231 9.31 4.71 -7.13
C ALA A 231 8.12 3.83 -6.75
N ASN A 232 8.22 2.53 -7.01
CA ASN A 232 7.14 1.59 -6.80
C ASN A 232 7.67 0.23 -6.39
N ALA A 233 6.89 -0.49 -5.60
CA ALA A 233 7.12 -1.90 -5.32
C ALA A 233 5.79 -2.66 -5.35
N PHE A 234 5.79 -3.83 -5.98
CA PHE A 234 4.62 -4.68 -6.10
C PHE A 234 5.01 -6.15 -6.33
N GLU A 235 4.03 -7.04 -6.20
CA GLU A 235 4.22 -8.48 -6.39
C GLU A 235 3.43 -9.01 -7.59
N ILE A 236 4.02 -9.99 -8.27
CA ILE A 236 3.36 -10.79 -9.30
C ILE A 236 3.50 -12.26 -8.92
N GLN A 237 2.36 -12.95 -8.84
CA GLN A 237 2.31 -14.41 -8.70
C GLN A 237 2.34 -15.06 -10.09
N VAL A 238 3.32 -15.94 -10.30
CA VAL A 238 3.48 -16.69 -11.54
C VAL A 238 3.02 -18.11 -11.31
N LYS A 239 2.09 -18.58 -12.15
CA LYS A 239 1.53 -19.94 -12.10
C LYS A 239 1.76 -20.69 -13.41
N ARG A 240 1.78 -22.02 -13.33
CA ARG A 240 1.63 -22.85 -14.51
C ARG A 240 0.22 -22.65 -15.09
N PRO A 241 0.07 -22.71 -16.42
CA PRO A 241 -1.24 -22.82 -17.04
C PRO A 241 -2.09 -23.94 -16.44
N TRP A 242 -3.41 -23.74 -16.34
CA TRP A 242 -4.28 -24.77 -15.77
C TRP A 242 -4.30 -26.04 -16.63
N TRP A 243 -4.20 -25.92 -17.95
CA TRP A 243 -4.31 -27.01 -18.92
C TRP A 243 -3.09 -27.95 -18.99
N LEU A 244 -2.16 -27.83 -18.05
CA LEU A 244 -1.00 -28.72 -17.88
C LEU A 244 -1.16 -29.68 -16.69
N PHE A 245 -2.35 -29.71 -16.09
CA PHE A 245 -2.75 -30.60 -15.01
C PHE A 245 -4.03 -31.32 -15.39
#